data_AF-A0A9P6MPY9-F1
#
_entry.id   AF-A0A9P6MPY9-F1
#
_cell.length_a   1.000
_cell.length_b   1.000
_cell.length_c   1.000
_cell.angle_alpha   90.00
_cell.angle_beta   90.00
_cell.angle_gamma   90.00
#
_symmetry.space_group_name_H-M   'P 1'
#
loop_
_entity.id
_entity.type
_entity.pdbx_description
1 polymer ?
#
loop_
_entity_poly.entity_id
_entity_poly.type
_entity_poly.pdbx_seq_one_letter_code
_entity_poly.pdbx_strand_id
1 'polypeptide(L)'
;MAPVALTSEHLHMFIVSCGIHLTYFYLIKTFVPFIGKDRKRLSWVLTLVTALMVSVLGPYATFGNIRTVFSEPIPYEMYNPYAVEGLRQVQRYDVLFQPSINSLTQWQDQTWNSNRLSEKTEEGESTTEYIMFYKAYDAMYNLSPSEWHSLRHSRWFFDLRHTPSDSSIAQAAVIFFACYLILDMACGALHYRERVTILTGWFHHTMYTGICYYTLITGESHTFASFLVIEVPTFIMGLGFLHKPLRNDMLFGLTFILFRILFDFALTHEMVMNRTGLTTISRIILLFKTCMNFKFLIDWINQQIRLRRKRASALAAVMCEMGVQTTEVKSGLDIPSPYKNGNGITAHVCQHQQQALSQQSKQGRLQNPQNVKRRASNGMLTECTSDSSSPLMLSPINSRHVFRNRNTRARAGGMLDDQSLPVVIAAH
;
A
#
# COMPACT_ATOMS: atom_id res chain seq x y z
N MET A 1 8.75 25.41 13.57
CA MET A 1 8.22 26.38 12.59
C MET A 1 6.76 26.66 12.93
N ALA A 2 6.25 27.86 12.61
CA ALA A 2 4.80 28.08 12.59
C ALA A 2 4.18 27.32 11.39
N PRO A 3 2.94 26.81 11.49
CA PRO A 3 2.28 26.19 10.36
C PRO A 3 2.00 27.23 9.27
N VAL A 4 2.38 26.93 8.02
CA VAL A 4 2.08 27.80 6.89
C VAL A 4 0.62 27.58 6.48
N ALA A 5 -0.16 28.66 6.40
CA ALA A 5 -1.54 28.57 5.91
C ALA A 5 -1.55 28.19 4.42
N LEU A 6 -2.52 27.39 3.99
CA LEU A 6 -2.67 27.05 2.56
C LEU A 6 -2.82 28.33 1.72
N THR A 7 -1.87 28.55 0.81
CA THR A 7 -1.91 29.72 -0.09
C THR A 7 -2.99 29.55 -1.16
N SER A 8 -3.34 30.65 -1.83
CA SER A 8 -4.21 30.64 -3.01
C SER A 8 -3.71 29.72 -4.13
N GLU A 9 -2.39 29.52 -4.23
CA GLU A 9 -1.77 28.63 -5.22
C GLU A 9 -2.09 27.16 -4.93
N HIS A 10 -2.06 26.75 -3.65
CA HIS A 10 -2.45 25.39 -3.24
C HIS A 10 -3.91 25.11 -3.61
N LEU A 11 -4.81 26.08 -3.37
CA LEU A 11 -6.22 25.97 -3.75
C LEU A 11 -6.38 25.90 -5.28
N HIS A 12 -5.62 26.69 -6.03
CA HIS A 12 -5.63 26.64 -7.49
C HIS A 12 -5.15 25.29 -8.03
N MET A 13 -4.02 24.76 -7.52
CA MET A 13 -3.53 23.42 -7.86
C MET A 13 -4.55 22.33 -7.51
N PHE A 14 -5.27 22.46 -6.40
CA PHE A 14 -6.32 21.52 -5.99
C PHE A 14 -7.50 21.53 -6.96
N ILE A 15 -8.00 22.71 -7.33
CA ILE A 15 -9.09 22.87 -8.31
C ILE A 15 -8.68 22.29 -9.67
N VAL A 16 -7.48 22.60 -10.15
CA VAL A 16 -6.92 22.04 -11.41
C VAL A 16 -6.80 20.52 -11.34
N SER A 17 -6.30 19.98 -10.22
CA SER A 17 -6.13 18.53 -10.03
C SER A 17 -7.48 17.80 -10.00
N CYS A 18 -8.47 18.30 -9.26
CA CYS A 18 -9.85 17.82 -9.31
C CYS A 18 -10.42 17.89 -10.74
N GLY A 19 -10.17 18.98 -11.46
CA GLY A 19 -10.56 19.14 -12.86
C GLY A 19 -9.98 18.06 -13.77
N ILE A 20 -8.69 17.74 -13.64
CA ILE A 20 -8.01 16.69 -14.40
C ILE A 20 -8.62 15.31 -14.08
N HIS A 21 -8.77 14.96 -12.80
CA HIS A 21 -9.36 13.67 -12.39
C HIS A 21 -10.78 13.48 -12.91
N LEU A 22 -11.63 14.50 -12.77
CA LEU A 22 -13.00 14.46 -13.29
C LEU A 22 -12.99 14.38 -14.82
N THR A 23 -12.11 15.12 -15.49
CA THR A 23 -12.01 15.11 -16.96
C THR A 23 -11.71 13.71 -17.49
N TYR A 24 -10.63 13.05 -17.05
CA TYR A 24 -10.33 11.72 -17.60
C TYR A 24 -11.32 10.63 -17.14
N PHE A 25 -11.93 10.77 -15.96
CA PHE A 25 -13.04 9.93 -15.52
C PHE A 25 -14.25 10.06 -16.47
N TYR A 26 -14.66 11.28 -16.83
CA TYR A 26 -15.76 11.51 -17.77
C TYR A 26 -15.41 11.13 -19.22
N LEU A 27 -14.17 11.36 -19.68
CA LEU A 27 -13.71 10.90 -20.98
C LEU A 27 -13.80 9.37 -21.10
N ILE A 28 -13.25 8.63 -20.14
CA ILE A 28 -13.24 7.16 -20.21
C ILE A 28 -14.65 6.57 -20.00
N LYS A 29 -15.49 7.19 -19.15
CA LYS A 29 -16.92 6.87 -19.05
C LYS A 29 -17.67 7.01 -20.38
N THR A 30 -17.30 8.01 -21.19
CA THR A 30 -17.97 8.36 -22.45
C THR A 30 -17.45 7.53 -23.63
N PHE A 31 -16.14 7.53 -23.84
CA PHE A 31 -15.49 6.92 -25.01
C PHE A 31 -15.21 5.42 -24.84
N VAL A 32 -15.25 4.88 -23.61
CA VAL A 32 -15.01 3.45 -23.34
C VAL A 32 -16.26 2.81 -22.70
N PRO A 33 -17.37 2.64 -23.45
CA PRO A 33 -18.67 2.28 -22.88
C PRO A 33 -18.72 0.90 -22.21
N PHE A 34 -17.78 -0.01 -22.50
CA PHE A 34 -17.67 -1.29 -21.77
C PHE A 34 -17.07 -1.14 -20.36
N ILE A 35 -16.31 -0.06 -20.11
CA ILE A 35 -15.88 0.37 -18.77
C ILE A 35 -16.97 1.24 -18.13
N GLY A 36 -17.47 2.25 -18.85
CA GLY A 36 -18.43 3.24 -18.33
C GLY A 36 -19.73 2.65 -17.77
N LYS A 37 -20.16 1.48 -18.26
CA LYS A 37 -21.32 0.72 -17.72
C LYS A 37 -21.05 0.06 -16.37
N ASP A 38 -19.81 -0.31 -16.06
CA ASP A 38 -19.41 -0.95 -14.80
C ASP A 38 -18.71 0.07 -13.90
N ARG A 39 -19.48 0.68 -12.98
CA ARG A 39 -18.99 1.72 -12.05
C ARG A 39 -17.74 1.27 -11.25
N LYS A 40 -17.55 -0.04 -11.03
CA LYS A 40 -16.37 -0.58 -10.34
C LYS A 40 -15.12 -0.47 -11.20
N ARG A 41 -15.21 -0.81 -12.50
CA ARG A 41 -14.11 -0.61 -13.44
C ARG A 41 -13.81 0.88 -13.62
N LEU A 42 -14.82 1.73 -13.61
CA LEU A 42 -14.62 3.18 -13.75
C LEU A 42 -13.86 3.78 -12.54
N SER A 43 -14.09 3.29 -11.33
CA SER A 43 -13.24 3.59 -10.15
C SER A 43 -11.81 3.07 -10.32
N TRP A 44 -11.63 1.80 -10.73
CA TRP A 44 -10.29 1.24 -10.93
C TRP A 44 -9.50 1.91 -12.07
N VAL A 45 -10.17 2.58 -13.03
CA VAL A 45 -9.52 3.51 -13.97
C VAL A 45 -9.00 4.76 -13.27
N LEU A 46 -9.75 5.34 -12.33
CA LEU A 46 -9.30 6.48 -11.53
C LEU A 46 -8.00 6.13 -10.76
N THR A 47 -8.00 4.96 -10.11
CA THR A 47 -6.84 4.39 -9.42
C THR A 47 -5.68 4.10 -10.37
N LEU A 48 -5.92 3.44 -11.51
CA LEU A 48 -4.85 3.10 -12.48
C LEU A 48 -4.12 4.34 -12.99
N VAL A 49 -4.88 5.33 -13.48
CA VAL A 49 -4.33 6.55 -14.08
C VAL A 49 -3.58 7.36 -13.02
N THR A 50 -4.14 7.51 -11.81
CA THR A 50 -3.42 8.20 -10.72
C THR A 50 -2.15 7.46 -10.35
N ALA A 51 -2.22 6.14 -10.09
CA ALA A 51 -1.08 5.34 -9.68
C ALA A 51 0.06 5.40 -10.71
N LEU A 52 -0.25 5.36 -12.02
CA LEU A 52 0.73 5.58 -13.08
C LEU A 52 1.34 6.98 -13.03
N MET A 53 0.49 8.02 -12.98
CA MET A 53 0.97 9.41 -12.99
C MET A 53 1.84 9.73 -11.76
N VAL A 54 1.43 9.35 -10.55
CA VAL A 54 2.22 9.67 -9.34
C VAL A 54 3.48 8.83 -9.23
N SER A 55 3.47 7.57 -9.71
CA SER A 55 4.67 6.72 -9.74
C SER A 55 5.74 7.20 -10.72
N VAL A 56 5.39 8.08 -11.67
CA VAL A 56 6.34 8.72 -12.60
C VAL A 56 6.68 10.14 -12.12
N LEU A 57 5.66 10.96 -11.85
CA LEU A 57 5.82 12.39 -11.53
C LEU A 57 6.46 12.63 -10.16
N GLY A 58 6.14 11.83 -9.14
CA GLY A 58 6.74 11.98 -7.80
C GLY A 58 8.25 11.71 -7.82
N PRO A 59 8.71 10.55 -8.35
CA PRO A 59 10.12 10.27 -8.58
C PRO A 59 10.82 11.28 -9.49
N TYR A 60 10.16 11.78 -10.53
CA TYR A 60 10.73 12.85 -11.37
C TYR A 60 10.90 14.16 -10.58
N ALA A 61 9.87 14.60 -9.85
CA ALA A 61 9.88 15.83 -9.05
C ALA A 61 10.92 15.80 -7.92
N THR A 62 11.18 14.63 -7.31
CA THR A 62 12.18 14.52 -6.25
C THR A 62 13.55 14.10 -6.78
N PHE A 63 13.69 12.98 -7.47
CA PHE A 63 15.00 12.46 -7.90
C PHE A 63 15.57 13.16 -9.13
N GLY A 64 14.75 13.79 -9.98
CA GLY A 64 15.22 14.67 -11.06
C GLY A 64 15.96 15.89 -10.52
N ASN A 65 15.34 16.60 -9.57
CA ASN A 65 15.94 17.76 -8.88
C ASN A 65 17.15 17.37 -8.00
N ILE A 66 17.12 16.19 -7.36
CA ILE A 66 18.29 15.67 -6.63
C ILE A 66 19.45 15.35 -7.60
N ARG A 67 19.17 14.82 -8.79
CA ARG A 67 20.22 14.53 -9.78
C ARG A 67 20.91 15.78 -10.29
N THR A 68 20.19 16.89 -10.48
CA THR A 68 20.81 18.18 -10.86
C THR A 68 21.75 18.71 -9.76
N VAL A 69 21.39 18.54 -8.48
CA VAL A 69 22.28 18.90 -7.35
C VAL A 69 23.53 18.02 -7.32
N PHE A 70 23.44 16.70 -7.59
CA PHE A 70 24.62 15.82 -7.63
C PHE A 70 25.47 15.93 -8.91
N SER A 71 24.99 16.58 -9.97
CA SER A 71 25.82 16.90 -11.14
C SER A 71 26.65 18.16 -10.94
N GLU A 72 26.32 19.01 -9.96
CA GLU A 72 27.16 20.14 -9.58
C GLU A 72 28.20 19.67 -8.54
N PRO A 73 29.49 20.07 -8.68
CA PRO A 73 30.50 19.75 -7.69
C PRO A 73 30.19 20.53 -6.40
N ILE A 74 29.68 19.83 -5.38
CA ILE A 74 29.36 20.40 -4.06
C ILE A 74 30.58 21.23 -3.58
N PRO A 75 30.44 22.54 -3.33
CA PRO A 75 31.56 23.39 -2.93
C PRO A 75 32.29 22.84 -1.70
N TYR A 76 33.63 22.87 -1.73
CA TYR A 76 34.46 22.35 -0.64
C TYR A 76 34.13 22.98 0.73
N GLU A 77 33.70 24.23 0.73
CA GLU A 77 33.21 24.99 1.89
C GLU A 77 31.98 24.34 2.55
N MET A 78 31.15 23.64 1.78
CA MET A 78 29.97 22.92 2.27
C MET A 78 30.30 21.50 2.77
N TYR A 79 31.45 20.92 2.39
CA TYR A 79 31.87 19.59 2.84
C TYR A 79 32.17 19.52 4.34
N ASN A 80 32.56 20.65 4.96
CA ASN A 80 32.86 20.69 6.38
C ASN A 80 32.50 22.06 7.02
N PRO A 81 31.22 22.28 7.39
CA PRO A 81 30.81 23.50 8.09
C PRO A 81 31.51 23.68 9.45
N TYR A 82 31.96 22.58 10.08
CA TYR A 82 32.75 22.62 11.30
C TYR A 82 34.22 23.03 11.05
N ALA A 83 34.76 22.84 9.84
CA ALA A 83 36.03 23.46 9.46
C ALA A 83 35.85 24.95 9.16
N VAL A 84 34.75 25.39 8.55
CA VAL A 84 34.51 26.82 8.31
C VAL A 84 34.29 27.57 9.63
N GLU A 85 33.42 27.07 10.51
CA GLU A 85 33.20 27.72 11.81
C GLU A 85 34.35 27.44 12.79
N GLY A 86 35.04 26.30 12.66
CA GLY A 86 36.30 26.00 13.38
C GLY A 86 37.43 26.94 12.99
N LEU A 87 37.64 27.19 11.69
CA LEU A 87 38.61 28.19 11.21
C LEU A 87 38.23 29.61 11.64
N ARG A 88 36.94 29.95 11.70
CA ARG A 88 36.49 31.24 12.26
C ARG A 88 36.70 31.34 13.76
N GLN A 89 36.53 30.26 14.51
CA GLN A 89 36.84 30.24 15.95
C GLN A 89 38.35 30.31 16.17
N VAL A 90 39.15 29.52 15.45
CA VAL A 90 40.62 29.61 15.46
C VAL A 90 41.08 31.03 15.10
N GLN A 91 40.57 31.66 14.04
CA GLN A 91 40.87 33.06 13.72
C GLN A 91 40.43 34.07 14.80
N ARG A 92 39.37 33.80 15.57
CA ARG A 92 39.00 34.63 16.74
C ARG A 92 39.90 34.38 17.95
N TYR A 93 40.40 33.16 18.12
CA TYR A 93 41.28 32.79 19.22
C TYR A 93 42.74 33.18 18.96
N ASP A 94 43.27 33.06 17.73
CA ASP A 94 44.61 33.53 17.32
C ASP A 94 44.81 35.04 17.56
N VAL A 95 43.72 35.82 17.54
CA VAL A 95 43.72 37.27 17.80
C VAL A 95 43.70 37.60 19.32
N LEU A 96 43.37 36.62 20.18
CA LEU A 96 43.24 36.81 21.63
C LEU A 96 44.22 35.97 22.47
N PHE A 97 44.75 34.90 21.91
CA PHE A 97 45.77 34.02 22.49
C PHE A 97 46.69 33.52 21.38
N GLN A 98 47.97 33.84 21.46
CA GLN A 98 49.03 33.00 20.90
C GLN A 98 49.65 32.17 22.04
N PRO A 99 49.25 30.89 22.22
CA PRO A 99 50.09 29.94 22.94
C PRO A 99 51.36 29.69 22.12
N SER A 100 52.51 29.52 22.76
CA SER A 100 53.65 28.95 22.05
C SER A 100 53.34 27.50 21.69
N ILE A 101 53.73 27.06 20.48
CA ILE A 101 53.37 25.75 19.92
C ILE A 101 53.72 24.58 20.86
N ASN A 102 54.72 24.77 21.73
CA ASN A 102 55.18 23.83 22.75
C ASN A 102 54.12 23.43 23.79
N SER A 103 53.03 24.19 23.98
CA SER A 103 51.99 23.84 24.97
C SER A 103 50.89 22.91 24.44
N LEU A 104 50.74 22.78 23.11
CA LEU A 104 49.66 21.97 22.54
C LEU A 104 49.93 20.46 22.65
N THR A 105 51.16 20.04 22.35
CA THR A 105 51.62 18.65 22.56
C THR A 105 51.50 18.23 24.02
N GLN A 106 51.83 19.12 24.96
CA GLN A 106 51.76 18.83 26.39
C GLN A 106 50.32 18.61 26.90
N TRP A 107 49.31 19.18 26.25
CA TRP A 107 47.90 18.94 26.59
C TRP A 107 47.42 17.58 26.06
N GLN A 108 47.85 17.22 24.85
CA GLN A 108 47.47 15.98 24.17
C GLN A 108 47.93 14.74 24.97
N ASP A 109 49.17 14.75 25.48
CA ASP A 109 49.73 13.71 26.37
C ASP A 109 49.00 13.61 27.72
N GLN A 110 48.42 14.70 28.24
CA GLN A 110 47.71 14.68 29.52
C GLN A 110 46.30 14.11 29.40
N THR A 111 45.57 14.43 28.33
CA THR A 111 44.22 13.88 28.11
C THR A 111 44.18 12.40 27.70
N TRP A 112 45.23 11.87 27.06
CA TRP A 112 45.25 10.48 26.60
C TRP A 112 45.63 9.44 27.69
N ASN A 113 45.76 9.85 28.95
CA ASN A 113 46.07 8.94 30.06
C ASN A 113 44.81 8.16 30.55
N SER A 114 44.17 7.43 29.63
CA SER A 114 42.87 6.75 29.80
C SER A 114 42.81 5.77 30.98
N ASN A 115 43.96 5.28 31.43
CA ASN A 115 44.10 4.30 32.51
C ASN A 115 43.72 4.85 33.91
N ARG A 116 43.41 6.14 34.04
CA ARG A 116 42.96 6.76 35.31
C ARG A 116 41.44 7.01 35.38
N LEU A 117 40.67 6.76 34.31
CA LEU A 117 39.21 6.89 34.29
C LEU A 117 38.44 5.57 34.45
N SER A 118 39.13 4.43 34.52
CA SER A 118 38.54 3.11 34.76
C SER A 118 38.32 2.79 36.25
N GLU A 119 38.61 3.72 37.16
CA GLU A 119 38.57 3.50 38.61
C GLU A 119 37.58 4.48 39.26
N LYS A 120 36.49 3.94 39.83
CA LYS A 120 35.41 4.63 40.59
C LYS A 120 34.36 5.43 39.80
N THR A 121 33.52 4.72 39.05
CA THR A 121 32.07 4.98 39.03
C THR A 121 31.33 3.65 39.15
N GLU A 122 30.54 3.45 40.21
CA GLU A 122 29.80 2.18 40.43
C GLU A 122 28.52 2.07 39.58
N GLU A 123 28.11 3.15 38.89
CA GLU A 123 27.00 3.18 37.93
C GLU A 123 27.43 2.67 36.54
N GLY A 124 27.81 1.39 36.47
CA GLY A 124 28.60 0.79 35.39
C GLY A 124 27.98 0.64 33.99
N GLU A 125 26.77 1.15 33.73
CA GLU A 125 26.09 0.97 32.43
C GLU A 125 26.24 2.17 31.48
N SER A 126 26.18 3.42 31.97
CA SER A 126 26.18 4.62 31.11
C SER A 126 27.54 4.91 30.44
N THR A 127 28.64 4.63 31.13
CA THR A 127 30.00 4.89 30.65
C THR A 127 30.39 3.98 29.48
N THR A 128 29.85 2.76 29.41
CA THR A 128 30.13 1.81 28.33
C THR A 128 29.54 2.27 27.00
N GLU A 129 28.29 2.78 27.01
CA GLU A 129 27.69 3.40 25.82
C GLU A 129 28.47 4.65 25.39
N TYR A 130 28.88 5.49 26.34
CA TYR A 130 29.65 6.70 26.06
C TYR A 130 31.02 6.38 25.43
N ILE A 131 31.73 5.37 25.94
CA ILE A 131 33.01 4.89 25.39
C ILE A 131 32.82 4.28 24.00
N MET A 132 31.74 3.52 23.76
CA MET A 132 31.44 3.01 22.41
C MET A 132 31.09 4.13 21.43
N PHE A 133 30.33 5.14 21.87
CA PHE A 133 30.02 6.32 21.05
C PHE A 133 31.30 7.10 20.69
N TYR A 134 32.18 7.36 21.66
CA TYR A 134 33.46 8.04 21.39
C TYR A 134 34.39 7.23 20.49
N LYS A 135 34.48 5.91 20.67
CA LYS A 135 35.27 5.05 19.76
C LYS A 135 34.68 4.97 18.36
N ALA A 136 33.36 4.97 18.22
CA ALA A 136 32.71 5.05 16.91
C ALA A 136 32.92 6.43 16.25
N TYR A 137 32.84 7.51 17.03
CA TYR A 137 33.10 8.88 16.57
C TYR A 137 34.55 9.07 16.12
N ASP A 138 35.53 8.64 16.92
CA ASP A 138 36.95 8.69 16.60
C ASP A 138 37.30 7.80 15.40
N ALA A 139 36.77 6.57 15.35
CA ALA A 139 36.92 5.71 14.17
C ALA A 139 36.34 6.36 12.91
N MET A 140 35.20 7.05 13.00
CA MET A 140 34.62 7.83 11.89
C MET A 140 35.45 9.08 11.54
N TYR A 141 36.07 9.75 12.52
CA TYR A 141 36.90 10.94 12.29
C TYR A 141 38.23 10.59 11.62
N ASN A 142 38.79 9.43 11.95
CA ASN A 142 40.05 8.92 11.42
C ASN A 142 39.91 8.14 10.08
N LEU A 143 38.69 7.96 9.55
CA LEU A 143 38.49 7.50 8.17
C LEU A 143 39.17 8.46 7.19
N SER A 144 39.95 7.93 6.25
CA SER A 144 40.52 8.75 5.17
C SER A 144 39.41 9.38 4.31
N PRO A 145 39.67 10.51 3.62
CA PRO A 145 38.71 11.10 2.67
C PRO A 145 38.22 10.10 1.61
N SER A 146 39.06 9.14 1.23
CA SER A 146 38.73 8.00 0.35
C SER A 146 37.75 7.01 0.98
N GLU A 147 37.90 6.66 2.25
CA GLU A 147 36.95 5.77 2.96
C GLU A 147 35.64 6.49 3.27
N TRP A 148 35.70 7.78 3.61
CA TRP A 148 34.51 8.66 3.69
C TRP A 148 33.77 8.79 2.35
N HIS A 149 34.49 8.76 1.22
CA HIS A 149 33.89 8.65 -0.10
C HIS A 149 33.28 7.26 -0.31
N SER A 150 34.00 6.17 0.00
CA SER A 150 33.50 4.80 -0.12
C SER A 150 32.20 4.57 0.68
N LEU A 151 32.15 5.06 1.92
CA LEU A 151 30.96 5.01 2.80
C LEU A 151 29.85 5.98 2.41
N ARG A 152 30.14 7.04 1.65
CA ARG A 152 29.10 7.86 0.99
C ARG A 152 28.57 7.21 -0.28
N HIS A 153 29.45 6.64 -1.10
CA HIS A 153 29.05 5.90 -2.29
C HIS A 153 28.22 4.67 -1.92
N SER A 154 28.56 3.94 -0.86
CA SER A 154 27.77 2.78 -0.41
C SER A 154 26.32 3.12 0.00
N ARG A 155 26.01 4.39 0.32
CA ARG A 155 24.63 4.92 0.40
C ARG A 155 24.01 5.18 -0.99
N TRP A 156 24.20 4.26 -1.93
CA TRP A 156 24.02 4.37 -3.39
C TRP A 156 22.70 4.94 -3.94
N PHE A 157 21.68 5.18 -3.10
CA PHE A 157 20.32 5.48 -3.56
C PHE A 157 19.86 6.90 -3.22
N PHE A 158 19.90 7.34 -1.96
CA PHE A 158 19.36 8.65 -1.57
C PHE A 158 20.18 9.29 -0.42
N ASP A 159 20.93 10.35 -0.69
CA ASP A 159 21.35 11.29 0.36
C ASP A 159 20.31 12.42 0.44
N LEU A 160 19.47 12.34 1.47
CA LEU A 160 18.29 13.19 1.66
C LEU A 160 18.53 14.33 2.65
N ARG A 161 19.77 14.46 3.16
CA ARG A 161 20.17 15.52 4.10
C ARG A 161 20.09 16.90 3.46
N HIS A 162 20.27 16.96 2.14
CA HIS A 162 20.21 18.17 1.31
C HIS A 162 19.05 18.13 0.31
N THR A 163 17.94 17.47 0.66
CA THR A 163 16.71 17.53 -0.16
C THR A 163 16.29 19.00 -0.33
N PRO A 164 16.04 19.51 -1.55
CA PRO A 164 15.71 20.91 -1.78
C PRO A 164 14.51 21.42 -0.96
N SER A 165 14.44 22.74 -0.80
CA SER A 165 13.23 23.44 -0.35
C SER A 165 12.04 23.09 -1.25
N ASP A 166 10.84 23.05 -0.67
CA ASP A 166 9.66 22.42 -1.28
C ASP A 166 9.28 23.00 -2.65
N SER A 167 9.47 22.22 -3.72
CA SER A 167 9.19 22.66 -5.08
C SER A 167 7.71 22.55 -5.46
N SER A 168 7.26 23.46 -6.32
CA SER A 168 5.89 23.48 -6.84
C SER A 168 5.48 22.19 -7.57
N ILE A 169 6.44 21.45 -8.15
CA ILE A 169 6.18 20.15 -8.79
C ILE A 169 5.90 19.06 -7.73
N ALA A 170 6.64 19.05 -6.61
CA ALA A 170 6.38 18.14 -5.51
C ALA A 170 5.03 18.46 -4.84
N GLN A 171 4.75 19.74 -4.59
CA GLN A 171 3.46 20.21 -4.07
C GLN A 171 2.30 19.80 -4.99
N ALA A 172 2.42 20.03 -6.30
CA ALA A 172 1.43 19.60 -7.29
C ALA A 172 1.21 18.08 -7.28
N ALA A 173 2.28 17.27 -7.15
CA ALA A 173 2.17 15.81 -7.06
C ALA A 173 1.46 15.34 -5.78
N VAL A 174 1.72 15.98 -4.63
CA VAL A 174 1.03 15.71 -3.35
C VAL A 174 -0.45 16.12 -3.43
N ILE A 175 -0.74 17.30 -3.98
CA ILE A 175 -2.12 17.81 -4.15
C ILE A 175 -2.91 16.91 -5.13
N PHE A 176 -2.30 16.49 -6.24
CA PHE A 176 -2.91 15.55 -7.19
C PHE A 176 -3.26 14.22 -6.51
N PHE A 177 -2.33 13.64 -5.73
CA PHE A 177 -2.62 12.43 -4.98
C PHE A 177 -3.73 12.64 -3.93
N ALA A 178 -3.74 13.76 -3.21
CA ALA A 178 -4.81 14.09 -2.25
C ALA A 178 -6.18 14.23 -2.92
N CYS A 179 -6.24 14.87 -4.10
CA CYS A 179 -7.46 14.99 -4.89
C CYS A 179 -8.01 13.61 -5.30
N TYR A 180 -7.14 12.70 -5.74
CA TYR A 180 -7.51 11.31 -6.01
C TYR A 180 -8.10 10.61 -4.78
N LEU A 181 -7.46 10.70 -3.61
CA LEU A 181 -7.95 10.04 -2.40
C LEU A 181 -9.35 10.50 -2.00
N ILE A 182 -9.60 11.81 -2.07
CA ILE A 182 -10.91 12.41 -1.80
C ILE A 182 -11.95 11.94 -2.83
N LEU A 183 -11.58 11.92 -4.12
CA LEU A 183 -12.48 11.50 -5.19
C LEU A 183 -12.80 9.99 -5.16
N ASP A 184 -11.85 9.11 -4.85
CA ASP A 184 -12.14 7.68 -4.68
C ASP A 184 -12.95 7.41 -3.41
N MET A 185 -12.73 8.13 -2.30
CA MET A 185 -13.62 8.04 -1.13
C MET A 185 -15.06 8.48 -1.48
N ALA A 186 -15.23 9.55 -2.25
CA ALA A 186 -16.54 10.00 -2.72
C ALA A 186 -17.20 8.96 -3.67
N CYS A 187 -16.45 8.44 -4.64
CA CYS A 187 -16.93 7.36 -5.52
C CYS A 187 -17.28 6.09 -4.72
N GLY A 188 -16.48 5.74 -3.72
CA GLY A 188 -16.71 4.64 -2.81
C GLY A 188 -18.01 4.79 -2.02
N ALA A 189 -18.25 5.97 -1.44
CA ALA A 189 -19.46 6.29 -0.71
C ALA A 189 -20.71 6.16 -1.59
N LEU A 190 -20.62 6.66 -2.83
CA LEU A 190 -21.75 6.76 -3.75
C LEU A 190 -22.01 5.49 -4.58
N HIS A 191 -21.02 4.60 -4.78
CA HIS A 191 -21.11 3.53 -5.78
C HIS A 191 -20.68 2.13 -5.33
N TYR A 192 -19.87 1.97 -4.26
CA TYR A 192 -19.37 0.65 -3.84
C TYR A 192 -19.06 0.54 -2.33
N ARG A 193 -19.83 1.24 -1.48
CA ARG A 193 -19.65 1.32 -0.02
C ARG A 193 -19.45 -0.03 0.68
N GLU A 194 -20.16 -1.07 0.24
CA GLU A 194 -20.03 -2.46 0.73
C GLU A 194 -18.64 -3.09 0.55
N ARG A 195 -17.80 -2.54 -0.34
CA ARG A 195 -16.50 -3.11 -0.74
C ARG A 195 -15.31 -2.27 -0.30
N VAL A 196 -15.54 -1.04 0.13
CA VAL A 196 -14.51 -0.20 0.75
C VAL A 196 -14.40 -0.63 2.21
N THR A 197 -13.39 -1.47 2.53
CA THR A 197 -13.18 -1.91 3.92
C THR A 197 -12.74 -0.73 4.79
N ILE A 198 -13.08 -0.78 6.09
CA ILE A 198 -12.72 0.26 7.06
C ILE A 198 -11.22 0.52 7.07
N LEU A 199 -10.40 -0.55 7.14
CA LEU A 199 -8.95 -0.42 7.23
C LEU A 199 -8.30 -0.07 5.88
N THR A 200 -8.60 -0.81 4.81
CA THR A 200 -7.88 -0.70 3.53
C THR A 200 -8.35 0.45 2.65
N GLY A 201 -9.52 1.03 2.93
CA GLY A 201 -10.11 2.13 2.15
C GLY A 201 -10.32 3.36 3.01
N TRP A 202 -11.35 3.35 3.87
CA TRP A 202 -11.78 4.54 4.62
C TRP A 202 -10.67 5.14 5.49
N PHE A 203 -10.08 4.34 6.38
CA PHE A 203 -8.99 4.78 7.25
C PHE A 203 -7.73 5.13 6.43
N HIS A 204 -7.36 4.26 5.49
CA HIS A 204 -6.18 4.45 4.63
C HIS A 204 -6.23 5.78 3.85
N HIS A 205 -7.32 6.04 3.12
CA HIS A 205 -7.45 7.26 2.29
C HIS A 205 -7.66 8.52 3.14
N THR A 206 -8.40 8.44 4.26
CA THR A 206 -8.55 9.56 5.20
C THR A 206 -7.19 9.95 5.79
N MET A 207 -6.43 8.96 6.29
CA MET A 207 -5.11 9.17 6.87
C MET A 207 -4.14 9.75 5.84
N TYR A 208 -4.04 9.17 4.64
CA TYR A 208 -3.14 9.69 3.61
C TYR A 208 -3.55 11.09 3.11
N THR A 209 -4.84 11.42 3.09
CA THR A 209 -5.30 12.80 2.81
C THR A 209 -4.80 13.76 3.91
N GLY A 210 -4.88 13.36 5.18
CA GLY A 210 -4.33 14.12 6.31
C GLY A 210 -2.79 14.26 6.25
N ILE A 211 -2.07 13.23 5.81
CA ILE A 211 -0.61 13.28 5.61
C ILE A 211 -0.25 14.23 4.45
N CYS A 212 -1.00 14.21 3.34
CA CYS A 212 -0.80 15.16 2.24
C CYS A 212 -1.00 16.60 2.70
N TYR A 213 -2.11 16.88 3.41
CA TYR A 213 -2.36 18.21 4.00
C TYR A 213 -1.24 18.62 4.96
N TYR A 214 -0.81 17.72 5.85
CA TYR A 214 0.26 17.97 6.81
C TYR A 214 1.58 18.34 6.12
N THR A 215 1.99 17.57 5.10
CA THR A 215 3.26 17.80 4.39
C THR A 215 3.26 19.09 3.57
N LEU A 216 2.11 19.54 3.07
CA LEU A 216 1.98 20.86 2.44
C LEU A 216 2.18 22.00 3.45
N ILE A 217 1.51 21.96 4.62
CA ILE A 217 1.61 23.06 5.62
C ILE A 217 2.96 23.10 6.38
N THR A 218 3.78 22.05 6.29
CA THR A 218 5.15 22.01 6.84
C THR A 218 6.26 22.20 5.80
N GLY A 219 5.94 22.26 4.50
CA GLY A 219 6.95 22.30 3.43
C GLY A 219 7.73 20.97 3.28
N GLU A 220 7.10 19.86 3.65
CA GLU A 220 7.65 18.50 3.52
C GLU A 220 7.09 17.75 2.29
N SER A 221 6.49 18.42 1.29
CA SER A 221 5.87 17.77 0.12
C SER A 221 6.86 16.92 -0.68
N HIS A 222 8.12 17.37 -0.84
CA HIS A 222 9.21 16.55 -1.40
C HIS A 222 9.40 15.20 -0.67
N THR A 223 9.23 15.18 0.65
CA THR A 223 9.31 13.98 1.49
C THR A 223 8.24 12.98 1.09
N PHE A 224 7.02 13.43 0.82
CA PHE A 224 5.92 12.58 0.40
C PHE A 224 6.05 12.17 -1.07
N ALA A 225 6.46 13.10 -1.94
CA ALA A 225 6.62 12.89 -3.37
C ALA A 225 7.64 11.78 -3.71
N SER A 226 8.72 11.63 -2.92
CA SER A 226 9.68 10.53 -3.08
C SER A 226 9.07 9.14 -2.84
N PHE A 227 8.04 9.05 -2.01
CA PHE A 227 7.31 7.80 -1.74
C PHE A 227 6.22 7.49 -2.77
N LEU A 228 5.85 8.37 -3.69
CA LEU A 228 4.75 8.11 -4.64
C LEU A 228 5.01 6.91 -5.58
N VAL A 229 6.27 6.47 -5.73
CA VAL A 229 6.62 5.22 -6.45
C VAL A 229 6.07 3.94 -5.79
N ILE A 230 5.66 3.98 -4.52
CA ILE A 230 5.04 2.82 -3.85
C ILE A 230 3.64 2.49 -4.40
N GLU A 231 3.12 3.28 -5.34
CA GLU A 231 1.88 3.01 -6.08
C GLU A 231 2.07 2.16 -7.35
N VAL A 232 3.31 1.80 -7.74
CA VAL A 232 3.58 0.83 -8.83
C VAL A 232 2.84 -0.52 -8.65
N PRO A 233 2.79 -1.13 -7.45
CA PRO A 233 1.98 -2.35 -7.22
C PRO A 233 0.48 -2.08 -7.35
N THR A 234 0.01 -0.89 -6.97
CA THR A 234 -1.40 -0.46 -7.10
C THR A 234 -1.79 -0.34 -8.57
N PHE A 235 -0.91 0.22 -9.42
CA PHE A 235 -1.06 0.25 -10.87
C PHE A 235 -1.18 -1.18 -11.46
N ILE A 236 -0.29 -2.09 -11.08
CA ILE A 236 -0.30 -3.50 -11.55
C ILE A 236 -1.59 -4.22 -11.11
N MET A 237 -2.03 -3.99 -9.87
CA MET A 237 -3.31 -4.52 -9.35
C MET A 237 -4.51 -3.98 -10.13
N GLY A 238 -4.54 -2.67 -10.42
CA GLY A 238 -5.60 -2.04 -11.20
C GLY A 238 -5.67 -2.56 -12.63
N LEU A 239 -4.53 -2.78 -13.29
CA LEU A 239 -4.45 -3.34 -14.62
C LEU A 239 -5.09 -4.75 -14.68
N GLY A 240 -4.77 -5.59 -13.69
CA GLY A 240 -5.38 -6.92 -13.52
C GLY A 240 -6.85 -6.91 -13.11
N PHE A 241 -7.36 -5.83 -12.50
CA PHE A 241 -8.79 -5.67 -12.24
C PHE A 241 -9.57 -5.31 -13.52
N LEU A 242 -9.03 -4.38 -14.32
CA LEU A 242 -9.67 -3.90 -15.54
C LEU A 242 -9.66 -4.94 -16.67
N HIS A 243 -8.55 -5.66 -16.81
CA HIS A 243 -8.36 -6.67 -17.86
C HIS A 243 -7.89 -8.00 -17.25
N LYS A 244 -8.82 -8.92 -16.98
CA LYS A 244 -8.54 -10.19 -16.27
C LYS A 244 -7.33 -11.00 -16.81
N PRO A 245 -7.09 -11.15 -18.13
CA PRO A 245 -5.88 -11.80 -18.64
C PRO A 245 -4.54 -11.14 -18.25
N LEU A 246 -4.52 -9.85 -17.90
CA LEU A 246 -3.30 -9.17 -17.41
C LEU A 246 -3.09 -9.33 -15.90
N ARG A 247 -3.99 -10.04 -15.20
CA ARG A 247 -3.90 -10.23 -13.75
C ARG A 247 -2.84 -11.27 -13.39
N ASN A 248 -1.65 -10.79 -13.04
CA ASN A 248 -0.58 -11.61 -12.49
C ASN A 248 -0.39 -11.34 -10.98
N ASP A 249 -0.97 -12.20 -10.13
CA ASP A 249 -0.86 -12.14 -8.66
C ASP A 249 0.59 -12.21 -8.15
N MET A 250 1.51 -12.85 -8.89
CA MET A 250 2.93 -12.96 -8.54
C MET A 250 3.71 -11.69 -8.90
N LEU A 251 3.42 -11.07 -10.05
CA LEU A 251 4.01 -9.77 -10.43
C LEU A 251 3.59 -8.67 -9.45
N PHE A 252 2.33 -8.68 -9.01
CA PHE A 252 1.87 -7.83 -7.92
C PHE A 252 2.66 -8.10 -6.62
N GLY A 253 2.80 -9.37 -6.21
CA GLY A 253 3.55 -9.72 -5.00
C GLY A 253 5.02 -9.30 -5.03
N LEU A 254 5.70 -9.53 -6.15
CA LEU A 254 7.10 -9.14 -6.36
C LEU A 254 7.26 -7.61 -6.27
N THR A 255 6.43 -6.86 -7.00
CA THR A 255 6.51 -5.39 -6.98
C THR A 255 6.08 -4.81 -5.64
N PHE A 256 5.14 -5.44 -4.93
CA PHE A 256 4.80 -5.07 -3.56
C PHE A 256 6.01 -5.22 -2.64
N ILE A 257 6.75 -6.34 -2.70
CA ILE A 257 7.97 -6.52 -1.90
C ILE A 257 9.04 -5.49 -2.28
N LEU A 258 9.29 -5.27 -3.57
CA LEU A 258 10.30 -4.31 -4.03
C LEU A 258 9.98 -2.86 -3.60
N PHE A 259 8.76 -2.37 -3.89
CA PHE A 259 8.40 -0.96 -3.70
C PHE A 259 7.77 -0.66 -2.33
N ARG A 260 6.83 -1.49 -1.84
CA ARG A 260 6.11 -1.25 -0.58
C ARG A 260 6.83 -1.79 0.66
N ILE A 261 7.88 -2.60 0.51
CA ILE A 261 8.67 -3.13 1.64
C ILE A 261 10.12 -2.67 1.54
N LEU A 262 10.89 -3.10 0.54
CA LEU A 262 12.34 -2.83 0.50
C LEU A 262 12.65 -1.34 0.28
N PHE A 263 12.10 -0.74 -0.78
CA PHE A 263 12.24 0.71 -1.04
C PHE A 263 11.62 1.54 0.09
N ASP A 264 10.41 1.18 0.53
CA ASP A 264 9.68 1.87 1.60
C ASP A 264 10.46 1.91 2.93
N PHE A 265 11.04 0.77 3.33
CA PHE A 265 11.85 0.63 4.53
C PHE A 265 13.17 1.40 4.41
N ALA A 266 13.89 1.26 3.29
CA ALA A 266 15.15 1.97 3.06
C ALA A 266 14.98 3.49 3.07
N LEU A 267 13.94 4.00 2.39
CA LEU A 267 13.64 5.42 2.32
C LEU A 267 13.09 5.96 3.65
N THR A 268 12.29 5.18 4.39
CA THR A 268 11.86 5.52 5.76
C THR A 268 13.03 5.55 6.72
N HIS A 269 13.94 4.58 6.66
CA HIS A 269 15.15 4.54 7.47
C HIS A 269 16.02 5.79 7.24
N GLU A 270 16.30 6.14 5.98
CA GLU A 270 17.11 7.33 5.68
C GLU A 270 16.44 8.62 6.15
N MET A 271 15.13 8.77 5.94
CA MET A 271 14.37 9.93 6.43
C MET A 271 14.36 10.01 7.97
N VAL A 272 14.13 8.91 8.69
CA VAL A 272 14.03 8.92 10.16
C VAL A 272 15.40 9.08 10.83
N MET A 273 16.44 8.42 10.32
CA MET A 273 17.75 8.36 10.96
C MET A 273 18.69 9.48 10.52
N ASN A 274 18.67 9.86 9.23
CA ASN A 274 19.68 10.75 8.65
C ASN A 274 19.16 12.16 8.33
N ARG A 275 17.84 12.39 8.20
CA ARG A 275 17.31 13.73 7.94
C ARG A 275 17.10 14.54 9.22
N THR A 276 17.93 15.57 9.39
CA THR A 276 17.75 16.63 10.37
C THR A 276 16.49 17.46 10.06
N GLY A 277 15.91 18.11 11.08
CA GLY A 277 14.69 18.93 10.93
C GLY A 277 13.37 18.17 10.76
N LEU A 278 13.38 16.92 10.27
CA LEU A 278 12.18 16.09 10.10
C LEU A 278 11.45 15.90 11.44
N THR A 279 10.19 16.33 11.52
CA THR A 279 9.45 16.41 12.79
C THR A 279 9.18 15.03 13.42
N THR A 280 8.97 15.01 14.74
CA THR A 280 8.54 13.78 15.46
C THR A 280 7.23 13.22 14.91
N ILE A 281 6.30 14.07 14.47
CA ILE A 281 5.03 13.66 13.85
C ILE A 281 5.30 13.00 12.50
N SER A 282 6.15 13.60 11.65
CA SER A 282 6.56 13.04 10.37
C SER A 282 7.23 11.67 10.53
N ARG A 283 8.11 11.52 11.53
CA ARG A 283 8.76 10.24 11.88
C ARG A 283 7.75 9.16 12.28
N ILE A 284 6.78 9.49 13.14
CA ILE A 284 5.70 8.57 13.55
C ILE A 284 4.83 8.18 12.36
N ILE A 285 4.48 9.13 11.48
CA ILE A 285 3.71 8.89 10.25
C ILE A 285 4.43 7.88 9.35
N LEU A 286 5.73 8.05 9.10
CA LEU A 286 6.50 7.14 8.26
C LEU A 286 6.58 5.73 8.86
N LEU A 287 6.85 5.61 10.16
CA LEU A 287 6.89 4.31 10.85
C LEU A 287 5.54 3.59 10.81
N PHE A 288 4.44 4.29 11.12
CA PHE A 288 3.08 3.73 11.03
C PHE A 288 2.76 3.22 9.62
N LYS A 289 3.11 4.02 8.62
CA LYS A 289 2.88 3.74 7.19
C LYS A 289 3.66 2.50 6.72
N THR A 290 4.89 2.32 7.15
CA THR A 290 5.69 1.11 6.89
C THR A 290 5.08 -0.12 7.61
N CYS A 291 4.65 0.00 8.87
CA CYS A 291 3.93 -1.06 9.58
C CYS A 291 2.63 -1.49 8.87
N MET A 292 1.89 -0.54 8.30
CA MET A 292 0.70 -0.80 7.49
C MET A 292 1.05 -1.58 6.20
N ASN A 293 2.15 -1.25 5.52
CA ASN A 293 2.61 -2.00 4.35
C ASN A 293 3.00 -3.45 4.71
N PHE A 294 3.67 -3.68 5.86
CA PHE A 294 3.91 -5.05 6.37
C PHE A 294 2.61 -5.81 6.64
N LYS A 295 1.58 -5.17 7.21
CA LYS A 295 0.27 -5.80 7.42
C LYS A 295 -0.39 -6.22 6.10
N PHE A 296 -0.31 -5.38 5.07
CA PHE A 296 -0.83 -5.70 3.74
C PHE A 296 -0.06 -6.86 3.07
N LEU A 297 1.27 -6.96 3.26
CA LEU A 297 2.05 -8.12 2.81
C LEU A 297 1.57 -9.41 3.47
N ILE A 298 1.37 -9.40 4.79
CA ILE A 298 0.87 -10.56 5.56
C ILE A 298 -0.51 -10.99 5.05
N ASP A 299 -1.41 -10.05 4.78
CA ASP A 299 -2.75 -10.34 4.23
C ASP A 299 -2.69 -10.94 2.81
N TRP A 300 -1.76 -10.46 1.97
CA TRP A 300 -1.52 -11.04 0.64
C TRP A 300 -0.93 -12.45 0.72
N ILE A 301 0.05 -12.71 1.60
CA ILE A 301 0.61 -14.06 1.83
C ILE A 301 -0.50 -15.03 2.28
N ASN A 302 -1.32 -14.62 3.24
CA ASN A 302 -2.47 -15.40 3.71
C ASN A 302 -3.49 -15.66 2.59
N GLN A 303 -3.73 -14.68 1.70
CA GLN A 303 -4.54 -14.89 0.49
C GLN A 303 -3.92 -15.92 -0.44
N GLN A 304 -2.60 -15.88 -0.71
CA GLN A 304 -1.95 -16.85 -1.59
C GLN A 304 -1.97 -18.27 -1.01
N ILE A 305 -1.73 -18.43 0.30
CA ILE A 305 -1.87 -19.73 0.99
C ILE A 305 -3.30 -20.28 0.83
N ARG A 306 -4.31 -19.44 1.04
CA ARG A 306 -5.73 -19.80 0.87
C ARG A 306 -6.07 -20.19 -0.58
N LEU A 307 -5.51 -19.49 -1.58
CA LEU A 307 -5.69 -19.82 -3.00
C LEU A 307 -5.00 -21.13 -3.39
N ARG A 308 -3.77 -21.37 -2.92
CA ARG A 308 -3.04 -22.63 -3.12
C ARG A 308 -3.82 -23.82 -2.54
N ARG A 309 -4.31 -23.71 -1.30
CA ARG A 309 -5.16 -24.73 -0.66
C ARG A 309 -6.42 -25.04 -1.49
N LYS A 310 -7.14 -24.01 -1.95
CA LYS A 310 -8.32 -24.20 -2.82
C LYS A 310 -8.01 -24.92 -4.14
N ARG A 311 -6.88 -24.60 -4.79
CA ARG A 311 -6.43 -25.29 -6.01
C ARG A 311 -6.10 -26.76 -5.75
N ALA A 312 -5.41 -27.07 -4.64
CA ALA A 312 -5.10 -28.44 -4.26
C ALA A 312 -6.37 -29.27 -3.98
N SER A 313 -7.35 -28.71 -3.25
CA SER A 313 -8.65 -29.39 -3.01
C SER A 313 -9.44 -29.61 -4.30
N ALA A 314 -9.42 -28.66 -5.24
CA ALA A 314 -10.10 -28.81 -6.54
C ALA A 314 -9.43 -29.88 -7.41
N LEU A 315 -8.10 -29.92 -7.45
CA LEU A 315 -7.34 -30.96 -8.17
C LEU A 315 -7.61 -32.35 -7.59
N ALA A 316 -7.61 -32.48 -6.25
CA ALA A 316 -7.91 -33.75 -5.57
C ALA A 316 -9.35 -34.24 -5.86
N ALA A 317 -10.32 -33.33 -5.96
CA ALA A 317 -11.69 -33.68 -6.36
C ALA A 317 -11.73 -34.22 -7.80
N VAL A 318 -11.10 -33.53 -8.76
CA VAL A 318 -11.04 -33.97 -10.16
C VAL A 318 -10.31 -35.31 -10.31
N MET A 319 -9.22 -35.55 -9.57
CA MET A 319 -8.54 -36.85 -9.55
C MET A 319 -9.43 -37.98 -9.02
N CYS A 320 -10.26 -37.70 -8.00
CA CYS A 320 -11.23 -38.65 -7.47
C CYS A 320 -12.38 -38.93 -8.47
N GLU A 321 -12.89 -37.91 -9.15
CA GLU A 321 -13.95 -38.03 -10.17
C GLU A 321 -13.49 -38.81 -11.41
N MET A 322 -12.24 -38.67 -11.83
CA MET A 322 -11.67 -39.42 -12.96
C MET A 322 -11.44 -40.91 -12.66
N GLY A 323 -11.75 -41.40 -11.45
CA GLY A 323 -11.50 -42.78 -11.05
C GLY A 323 -10.01 -43.15 -10.99
N VAL A 324 -9.11 -42.16 -11.04
CA VAL A 324 -7.67 -42.34 -10.91
C VAL A 324 -7.40 -42.69 -9.44
N GLN A 325 -7.41 -43.99 -9.15
CA GLN A 325 -6.81 -44.48 -7.93
C GLN A 325 -5.37 -43.99 -7.92
N THR A 326 -5.04 -43.16 -6.94
CA THR A 326 -3.66 -42.77 -6.66
C THR A 326 -2.93 -44.01 -6.16
N THR A 327 -2.41 -44.81 -7.09
CA THR A 327 -1.39 -45.83 -6.81
C THR A 327 -0.36 -45.19 -5.91
N GLU A 328 -0.05 -45.81 -4.78
CA GLU A 328 0.67 -45.18 -3.67
C GLU A 328 2.14 -44.90 -4.04
N VAL A 329 2.37 -43.82 -4.80
CA VAL A 329 3.69 -43.32 -5.12
C VAL A 329 4.29 -42.81 -3.82
N LYS A 330 5.12 -43.66 -3.20
CA LYS A 330 5.98 -43.33 -2.06
C LYS A 330 7.10 -42.38 -2.52
N SER A 331 6.72 -41.19 -2.98
CA SER A 331 7.64 -40.07 -3.12
C SER A 331 8.14 -39.71 -1.73
N GLY A 332 9.40 -40.03 -1.43
CA GLY A 332 10.07 -39.73 -0.15
C GLY A 332 10.36 -38.23 0.05
N LEU A 333 9.42 -37.38 -0.34
CA LEU A 333 9.47 -35.93 -0.16
C LEU A 333 8.62 -35.59 1.06
N ASP A 334 9.21 -35.75 2.25
CA ASP A 334 8.61 -35.37 3.52
C ASP A 334 8.38 -33.84 3.58
N ILE A 335 7.25 -33.39 3.05
CA ILE A 335 6.75 -32.03 3.28
C ILE A 335 6.20 -32.02 4.71
N PRO A 336 6.85 -31.33 5.67
CA PRO A 336 6.43 -31.38 7.07
C PRO A 336 5.05 -30.72 7.22
N SER A 337 4.03 -31.53 7.48
CA SER A 337 2.70 -31.03 7.82
C SER A 337 2.78 -30.22 9.12
N PRO A 338 2.48 -28.90 9.12
CA PRO A 338 2.61 -28.06 10.31
C PRO A 338 1.52 -28.32 11.37
N TYR A 339 0.67 -29.34 11.17
CA TYR A 339 -0.33 -29.80 12.13
C TYR A 339 -0.30 -31.35 12.26
N LYS A 340 0.84 -31.89 12.71
CA LYS A 340 0.91 -33.20 13.38
C LYS A 340 0.59 -33.07 14.89
N ASN A 341 -0.51 -32.40 15.24
CA ASN A 341 -1.09 -32.56 16.58
C ASN A 341 -1.85 -33.90 16.59
N GLY A 342 -1.37 -34.85 17.40
CA GLY A 342 -1.81 -36.24 17.33
C GLY A 342 -3.26 -36.45 17.78
N ASN A 343 -4.16 -36.66 16.82
CA ASN A 343 -5.43 -37.37 17.00
C ASN A 343 -5.92 -37.88 15.62
N GLY A 344 -6.16 -39.19 15.49
CA GLY A 344 -6.32 -39.90 14.21
C GLY A 344 -7.65 -39.70 13.47
N ILE A 345 -8.18 -38.47 13.42
CA ILE A 345 -9.56 -38.18 13.01
C ILE A 345 -9.71 -38.04 11.49
N THR A 346 -8.68 -37.58 10.78
CA THR A 346 -8.78 -37.11 9.37
C THR A 346 -9.18 -38.21 8.37
N ALA A 347 -8.83 -39.48 8.64
CA ALA A 347 -9.16 -40.60 7.77
C ALA A 347 -10.68 -40.91 7.76
N HIS A 348 -11.35 -40.82 8.91
CA HIS A 348 -12.77 -41.15 9.05
C HIS A 348 -13.69 -40.17 8.29
N VAL A 349 -13.28 -38.91 8.13
CA VAL A 349 -14.11 -37.86 7.49
C VAL A 349 -14.39 -38.19 6.02
N CYS A 350 -13.39 -38.64 5.27
CA CYS A 350 -13.54 -38.99 3.86
C CYS A 350 -14.49 -40.19 3.67
N GLN A 351 -14.36 -41.20 4.54
CA GLN A 351 -15.17 -42.42 4.50
C GLN A 351 -16.65 -42.13 4.83
N HIS A 352 -16.93 -41.29 5.82
CA HIS A 352 -18.31 -40.84 6.10
C HIS A 352 -18.92 -40.03 4.96
N GLN A 353 -18.14 -39.17 4.29
CA GLN A 353 -18.66 -38.37 3.18
C GLN A 353 -18.99 -39.23 1.95
N GLN A 354 -18.19 -40.25 1.64
CA GLN A 354 -18.52 -41.26 0.62
C GLN A 354 -19.78 -42.07 1.01
N GLN A 355 -19.91 -42.48 2.27
CA GLN A 355 -21.11 -43.19 2.74
C GLN A 355 -22.38 -42.34 2.60
N ALA A 356 -22.34 -41.06 2.99
CA ALA A 356 -23.48 -40.13 2.87
C ALA A 356 -23.92 -39.94 1.41
N LEU A 357 -22.97 -39.75 0.47
CA LEU A 357 -23.26 -39.66 -0.95
C LEU A 357 -23.85 -40.98 -1.50
N SER A 358 -23.37 -42.13 -1.04
CA SER A 358 -23.92 -43.45 -1.43
C SER A 358 -25.36 -43.65 -0.95
N GLN A 359 -25.74 -43.07 0.20
CA GLN A 359 -27.10 -43.12 0.73
C GLN A 359 -28.03 -42.14 0.00
N GLN A 360 -27.59 -40.91 -0.28
CA GLN A 360 -28.36 -39.96 -1.09
C GLN A 360 -28.61 -40.49 -2.51
N SER A 361 -27.62 -41.12 -3.14
CA SER A 361 -27.76 -41.79 -4.45
C SER A 361 -28.84 -42.89 -4.43
N LYS A 362 -28.93 -43.66 -3.34
CA LYS A 362 -29.97 -44.70 -3.17
C LYS A 362 -31.36 -44.11 -2.89
N GLN A 363 -31.46 -43.06 -2.08
CA GLN A 363 -32.75 -42.42 -1.76
C GLN A 363 -33.32 -41.61 -2.92
N GLY A 364 -32.48 -40.95 -3.73
CA GLY A 364 -32.90 -40.14 -4.88
C GLY A 364 -33.58 -40.95 -6.00
N ARG A 365 -33.43 -42.28 -6.02
CA ARG A 365 -33.94 -43.15 -7.10
C ARG A 365 -35.38 -43.64 -6.90
N LEU A 366 -36.06 -43.22 -5.83
CA LEU A 366 -37.42 -43.69 -5.47
C LEU A 366 -38.52 -42.61 -5.48
N GLN A 367 -38.20 -41.35 -5.85
CA GLN A 367 -39.22 -40.30 -5.94
C GLN A 367 -39.83 -40.19 -7.33
N ASN A 368 -41.07 -40.66 -7.46
CA ASN A 368 -41.89 -40.60 -8.68
C ASN A 368 -42.14 -39.13 -9.13
N PRO A 369 -41.85 -38.74 -10.39
CA PRO A 369 -41.93 -37.35 -10.85
C PRO A 369 -43.31 -36.65 -10.79
N GLN A 370 -44.42 -37.36 -10.59
CA GLN A 370 -45.75 -36.80 -10.88
C GLN A 370 -46.31 -35.79 -9.85
N ASN A 371 -45.76 -35.68 -8.64
CA ASN A 371 -46.47 -34.99 -7.53
C ASN A 371 -46.03 -33.54 -7.22
N VAL A 372 -45.10 -32.95 -7.97
CA VAL A 372 -44.53 -31.61 -7.65
C VAL A 372 -45.50 -30.45 -7.97
N LYS A 373 -46.56 -30.68 -8.76
CA LYS A 373 -47.36 -29.60 -9.38
C LYS A 373 -48.59 -29.11 -8.59
N ARG A 374 -48.70 -29.41 -7.29
CA ARG A 374 -49.94 -29.16 -6.51
C ARG A 374 -49.77 -28.49 -5.14
N ARG A 375 -48.63 -27.84 -4.86
CA ARG A 375 -48.36 -27.19 -3.55
C ARG A 375 -47.88 -25.74 -3.68
N ALA A 376 -48.67 -24.93 -4.37
CA ALA A 376 -48.45 -23.49 -4.58
C ALA A 376 -49.75 -22.66 -4.46
N SER A 377 -50.59 -23.02 -3.48
CA SER A 377 -51.84 -22.32 -3.15
C SER A 377 -52.22 -22.61 -1.70
N ASN A 378 -52.80 -21.62 -1.02
CA ASN A 378 -53.21 -21.58 0.40
C ASN A 378 -52.03 -21.39 1.39
N GLY A 379 -52.08 -20.30 2.17
CA GLY A 379 -51.05 -19.97 3.16
C GLY A 379 -50.91 -18.48 3.50
N MET A 380 -52.00 -17.72 3.56
CA MET A 380 -51.97 -16.31 4.00
C MET A 380 -53.17 -16.02 4.91
N LEU A 381 -52.94 -16.14 6.22
CA LEU A 381 -53.85 -15.75 7.29
C LEU A 381 -53.02 -15.21 8.47
N THR A 382 -53.04 -13.90 8.67
CA THR A 382 -52.65 -13.24 9.92
C THR A 382 -53.50 -11.98 10.06
N GLU A 383 -54.55 -12.07 10.86
CA GLU A 383 -55.41 -10.96 11.26
C GLU A 383 -55.32 -10.86 12.79
N CYS A 384 -54.99 -9.68 13.30
CA CYS A 384 -55.28 -9.23 14.66
C CYS A 384 -54.86 -7.76 14.78
N THR A 385 -55.85 -6.87 14.91
CA THR A 385 -55.68 -5.45 15.16
C THR A 385 -55.71 -5.15 16.67
N SER A 386 -55.16 -4.00 17.07
CA SER A 386 -55.61 -3.31 18.29
C SER A 386 -55.55 -1.81 18.05
N ASP A 387 -56.71 -1.15 18.21
CA ASP A 387 -56.89 0.29 17.96
C ASP A 387 -56.56 1.15 19.18
N SER A 388 -56.21 2.43 18.95
CA SER A 388 -56.83 3.54 19.69
C SER A 388 -56.66 4.90 18.96
N SER A 389 -57.78 5.42 18.43
CA SER A 389 -58.19 6.85 18.36
C SER A 389 -57.13 7.96 18.11
N SER A 390 -57.10 8.68 16.97
CA SER A 390 -58.13 9.60 16.36
C SER A 390 -58.04 11.08 16.84
N PRO A 391 -58.59 12.09 16.09
CA PRO A 391 -58.99 12.17 14.67
C PRO A 391 -58.60 13.51 13.95
N LEU A 392 -59.18 13.77 12.76
CA LEU A 392 -59.26 15.07 12.02
C LEU A 392 -57.93 15.58 11.42
N MET A 393 -57.82 16.17 10.20
CA MET A 393 -58.65 16.29 8.99
C MET A 393 -57.66 16.71 7.84
N LEU A 394 -57.95 16.87 6.54
CA LEU A 394 -59.18 17.05 5.73
C LEU A 394 -59.07 16.29 4.37
N SER A 395 -59.98 16.60 3.43
CA SER A 395 -60.27 15.95 2.14
C SER A 395 -59.37 16.38 0.93
N PRO A 396 -59.50 15.75 -0.27
CA PRO A 396 -58.48 15.76 -1.34
C PRO A 396 -58.86 16.52 -2.64
N ILE A 397 -57.95 16.54 -3.62
CA ILE A 397 -58.18 16.89 -5.05
C ILE A 397 -57.79 15.69 -5.96
N ASN A 398 -58.38 15.61 -7.16
CA ASN A 398 -58.60 14.35 -7.90
C ASN A 398 -58.38 14.47 -9.43
N SER A 399 -57.54 13.60 -10.01
CA SER A 399 -57.37 13.35 -11.45
C SER A 399 -56.46 12.10 -11.63
N ARG A 400 -56.75 10.98 -12.33
CA ARG A 400 -57.47 10.69 -13.60
C ARG A 400 -56.89 11.44 -14.80
N HIS A 401 -56.45 10.84 -15.92
CA HIS A 401 -56.33 9.45 -16.40
C HIS A 401 -54.94 9.30 -17.13
N VAL A 402 -54.55 8.34 -17.99
CA VAL A 402 -55.22 7.28 -18.78
C VAL A 402 -54.24 6.13 -19.17
N PHE A 403 -54.75 5.09 -19.84
CA PHE A 403 -54.03 3.93 -20.39
C PHE A 403 -52.88 4.26 -21.37
N ARG A 404 -51.83 3.39 -21.38
CA ARG A 404 -51.56 2.58 -22.59
C ARG A 404 -50.85 1.25 -22.30
N ASN A 405 -51.42 0.16 -22.80
CA ASN A 405 -50.85 -1.19 -22.78
C ASN A 405 -50.20 -1.49 -24.15
N ARG A 406 -49.04 -2.17 -24.18
CA ARG A 406 -48.47 -2.73 -25.41
C ARG A 406 -47.63 -3.99 -25.15
N ASN A 407 -48.27 -5.15 -25.27
CA ASN A 407 -47.58 -6.39 -25.63
C ASN A 407 -47.06 -6.29 -27.07
N THR A 408 -45.80 -6.60 -27.30
CA THR A 408 -45.28 -7.01 -28.63
C THR A 408 -44.36 -8.20 -28.48
N ARG A 409 -44.71 -9.29 -29.16
CA ARG A 409 -44.07 -10.61 -29.12
C ARG A 409 -43.23 -10.77 -30.38
N ALA A 410 -41.93 -11.04 -30.26
CA ALA A 410 -41.05 -11.36 -31.39
C ALA A 410 -40.30 -12.67 -31.09
N ARG A 411 -40.20 -13.57 -32.09
CA ARG A 411 -39.64 -14.93 -31.94
C ARG A 411 -39.03 -15.43 -33.26
N ALA A 412 -37.75 -15.13 -33.46
CA ALA A 412 -36.84 -15.74 -34.44
C ALA A 412 -35.40 -15.31 -34.04
N GLY A 413 -34.33 -16.06 -34.31
CA GLY A 413 -34.21 -17.40 -34.92
C GLY A 413 -32.76 -17.65 -35.33
N GLY A 414 -32.30 -18.91 -35.32
CA GLY A 414 -30.91 -19.30 -35.60
C GLY A 414 -29.98 -19.09 -34.39
N MET A 415 -29.14 -20.04 -33.93
CA MET A 415 -28.35 -21.10 -34.58
C MET A 415 -27.08 -20.59 -35.26
N LEU A 416 -25.98 -20.63 -34.52
CA LEU A 416 -24.69 -21.14 -34.98
C LEU A 416 -23.90 -21.60 -33.74
N ASP A 417 -23.50 -22.87 -33.72
CA ASP A 417 -22.45 -23.34 -32.83
C ASP A 417 -21.09 -22.82 -33.31
N ASP A 418 -20.14 -22.64 -32.39
CA ASP A 418 -18.75 -22.93 -32.71
C ASP A 418 -18.04 -23.52 -31.48
N GLN A 419 -17.20 -24.53 -31.71
CA GLN A 419 -16.51 -25.32 -30.69
C GLN A 419 -15.00 -25.16 -30.79
N SER A 420 -14.44 -24.11 -30.18
CA SER A 420 -12.99 -23.99 -30.04
C SER A 420 -12.49 -24.73 -28.79
N LEU A 421 -11.90 -25.91 -29.00
CA LEU A 421 -11.28 -26.76 -27.98
C LEU A 421 -10.16 -26.04 -27.19
N PRO A 422 -9.84 -26.48 -25.95
CA PRO A 422 -8.77 -25.87 -25.15
C PRO A 422 -7.39 -26.14 -25.75
N VAL A 423 -6.71 -25.08 -26.17
CA VAL A 423 -5.30 -25.15 -26.59
C VAL A 423 -4.41 -25.44 -25.38
N VAL A 424 -3.84 -26.64 -25.35
CA VAL A 424 -2.80 -27.02 -24.38
C VAL A 424 -1.46 -26.44 -24.84
N ILE A 425 -0.95 -25.44 -24.12
CA ILE A 425 0.45 -25.04 -24.19
C ILE A 425 1.11 -25.43 -22.88
N ALA A 426 1.97 -26.45 -22.94
CA ALA A 426 2.94 -26.73 -21.89
C ALA A 426 4.19 -25.88 -22.13
N ALA A 427 4.63 -25.14 -21.12
CA ALA A 427 5.91 -24.43 -21.09
C ALA A 427 6.40 -24.32 -19.65
N HIS A 428 7.54 -24.95 -19.39
CA HIS A 428 8.46 -24.88 -18.24
C HIS A 428 8.02 -24.09 -16.99
#